data_AF-A0A2M7W7J1-F1
#
_entry.id   AF-A0A2M7W7J1-F1
#
_cell.length_a   1.000
_cell.length_b   1.000
_cell.length_c   1.000
_cell.angle_alpha   90.00
_cell.angle_beta   90.00
_cell.angle_gamma   90.00
#
_symmetry.space_group_name_H-M   'P 1'
#
loop_
_entity.id
_entity.type
_entity.pdbx_description
1 polymer ?
#
loop_
_entity_poly.entity_id
_entity_poly.type
_entity_poly.pdbx_seq_one_letter_code
_entity_poly.pdbx_strand_id
1 'polypeptide(L)'
;MPDEPVEPPFPITTGTPPPKADQPRVETTPPPGEPVAVTAAESPLKRFLPFIIGFGVVLLLILLVAKVILPRFQKPKTPDVISLTYWGLWEPENLITQIIDDYRKVHPDITIQYVRQSPKDYRERLQSSLAKGEGPDIFRWHNTWLSMLKNDLAPVPNEAYSGGEFDTVFFPIAKKDVYISGSYFGIPLEFDALALYINEDIFAQNPDTKVPTTWDNFRQIAFKLTQRDNRGQITRGGAAMGTTNNVDHFSDILGLMILQNGGDPGKPGEETVTAALKFYTLFSKQDRSWSEALPNSTLAFATGKAAMMLAPSWRAIEINQQNPKLNFKLYPV
;
A
#
# COMPACT_ATOMS: atom_id res chain seq x y z
N MET A 1 -28.94 49.66 -15.62
CA MET A 1 -28.80 49.72 -14.16
C MET A 1 -27.73 50.76 -13.89
N PRO A 2 -28.10 51.95 -13.37
CA PRO A 2 -27.13 52.97 -12.98
C PRO A 2 -26.74 52.79 -11.49
N ASP A 3 -25.45 52.99 -11.22
CA ASP A 3 -24.86 53.04 -9.89
C ASP A 3 -25.35 54.25 -9.10
N GLU A 4 -25.70 54.04 -7.84
CA GLU A 4 -25.90 55.11 -6.84
C GLU A 4 -24.84 55.01 -5.72
N PRO A 5 -24.42 56.16 -5.14
CA PRO A 5 -23.25 56.27 -4.28
C PRO A 5 -23.60 56.17 -2.78
N VAL A 6 -22.66 55.69 -1.95
CA VAL A 6 -22.76 55.82 -0.48
C VAL A 6 -21.41 56.28 0.09
N GLU A 7 -21.44 57.46 0.71
CA GLU A 7 -20.39 58.13 1.49
C GLU A 7 -20.80 58.13 3.00
N PRO A 8 -19.99 58.57 3.98
CA PRO A 8 -19.21 57.67 4.84
C PRO A 8 -19.58 57.84 6.36
N PRO A 9 -18.71 57.64 7.38
CA PRO A 9 -19.04 56.82 8.54
C PRO A 9 -19.33 57.62 9.83
N PHE A 10 -20.03 56.97 10.77
CA PHE A 10 -20.28 57.32 12.19
C PHE A 10 -21.34 58.39 12.53
N PRO A 11 -22.12 58.12 13.60
CA PRO A 11 -22.56 59.15 14.53
C PRO A 11 -21.85 59.04 15.89
N ILE A 12 -21.30 60.18 16.30
CA ILE A 12 -20.83 60.54 17.64
C ILE A 12 -22.05 60.70 18.55
N THR A 13 -22.00 60.18 19.78
CA THR A 13 -22.91 60.62 20.86
C THR A 13 -22.13 61.34 21.94
N THR A 14 -22.56 62.57 22.20
CA THR A 14 -22.06 63.52 23.18
C THR A 14 -23.03 63.63 24.35
N GLY A 15 -22.47 63.77 25.56
CA GLY A 15 -23.14 64.38 26.70
C GLY A 15 -22.56 63.90 28.04
N THR A 16 -22.24 64.71 29.05
CA THR A 16 -22.20 66.17 29.28
C THR A 16 -21.34 66.36 30.57
N PRO A 17 -20.66 67.50 30.82
CA PRO A 17 -19.47 67.63 31.67
C PRO A 17 -19.77 68.06 33.15
N PRO A 18 -18.75 68.26 34.02
CA PRO A 18 -18.80 68.09 35.48
C PRO A 18 -18.92 69.42 36.26
N PRO A 19 -18.84 69.39 37.61
CA PRO A 19 -18.28 70.52 38.36
C PRO A 19 -17.03 70.17 39.20
N LYS A 20 -16.31 71.26 39.47
CA LYS A 20 -14.92 71.43 39.90
C LYS A 20 -14.64 71.19 41.40
N ALA A 21 -13.39 70.79 41.64
CA ALA A 21 -12.40 71.20 42.65
C ALA A 21 -12.83 72.03 43.88
N ASP A 22 -12.29 71.64 45.04
CA ASP A 22 -11.60 72.55 45.97
C ASP A 22 -10.56 71.78 46.83
N GLN A 23 -9.34 72.32 46.89
CA GLN A 23 -8.35 72.07 47.95
C GLN A 23 -8.52 73.16 49.05
N PRO A 24 -7.67 73.25 50.08
CA PRO A 24 -7.35 72.31 51.16
C PRO A 24 -7.72 72.93 52.53
N ARG A 25 -7.82 72.13 53.60
CA ARG A 25 -7.88 72.68 54.97
C ARG A 25 -6.75 72.15 55.84
N VAL A 26 -5.88 73.09 56.22
CA VAL A 26 -4.88 73.00 57.29
C VAL A 26 -5.60 73.16 58.63
N GLU A 27 -5.35 72.27 59.61
CA GLU A 27 -5.50 72.54 61.05
C GLU A 27 -4.83 71.39 61.83
N THR A 28 -3.59 71.60 62.29
CA THR A 28 -3.14 72.04 63.63
C THR A 28 -2.66 70.86 64.49
N THR A 29 -1.34 70.86 64.72
CA THR A 29 -0.64 69.99 65.68
C THR A 29 -0.96 70.36 67.12
N PRO A 30 -1.20 69.38 68.03
CA PRO A 30 -1.05 69.59 69.45
C PRO A 30 0.44 69.53 69.87
N PRO A 31 0.81 70.16 71.00
CA PRO A 31 2.18 70.31 71.47
C PRO A 31 2.80 69.00 72.01
N PRO A 32 4.14 68.93 72.14
CA PRO A 32 4.86 67.71 72.50
C PRO A 32 4.68 67.38 73.99
N GLY A 33 4.22 66.15 74.26
CA GLY A 33 4.37 65.52 75.58
C GLY A 33 5.76 64.92 75.71
N GLU A 34 6.43 65.22 76.82
CA GLU A 34 7.71 64.64 77.23
C GLU A 34 7.67 63.11 77.38
N PRO A 35 8.82 62.43 77.21
CA PRO A 35 8.90 61.00 76.95
C PRO A 35 8.61 60.13 78.18
N VAL A 36 7.64 59.21 78.06
CA VAL A 36 7.52 58.07 78.96
C VAL A 36 8.34 56.92 78.37
N ALA A 37 9.42 56.56 79.05
CA ALA A 37 10.22 55.38 78.74
C ALA A 37 9.36 54.12 78.86
N VAL A 38 9.20 53.39 77.75
CA VAL A 38 8.65 52.04 77.74
C VAL A 38 9.73 51.09 77.23
N THR A 39 10.09 50.17 78.12
CA THR A 39 11.02 49.06 77.98
C THR A 39 10.83 48.24 76.69
N ALA A 40 11.93 47.88 76.04
CA ALA A 40 11.95 46.99 74.88
C ALA A 40 11.25 45.65 75.17
N ALA A 41 10.18 45.34 74.43
CA ALA A 41 9.60 44.01 74.41
C ALA A 41 10.45 43.09 73.52
N GLU A 42 10.86 41.94 74.03
CA GLU A 42 11.54 40.92 73.24
C GLU A 42 10.64 40.43 72.08
N SER A 43 11.22 40.33 70.88
CA SER A 43 10.51 39.91 69.67
C SER A 43 9.93 38.49 69.81
N PRO A 44 8.62 38.29 69.54
CA PRO A 44 7.98 36.97 69.62
C PRO A 44 8.55 35.95 68.63
N LEU A 45 9.29 36.41 67.60
CA LEU A 45 9.86 35.57 66.54
C LEU A 45 10.88 34.54 67.07
N LYS A 46 11.63 34.87 68.13
CA LYS A 46 12.66 33.95 68.69
C LYS A 46 12.05 32.72 69.35
N ARG A 47 10.81 32.79 69.82
CA ARG A 47 10.11 31.69 70.50
C ARG A 47 9.52 30.65 69.54
N PHE A 48 9.25 31.06 68.29
CA PHE A 48 8.68 30.20 67.24
C PHE A 48 9.72 29.64 66.26
N LEU A 49 10.95 30.14 66.29
CA LEU A 49 12.06 29.69 65.45
C LEU A 49 12.32 28.17 65.46
N PRO A 50 12.33 27.45 66.61
CA PRO A 50 12.52 25.99 66.60
C PRO A 50 11.35 25.23 65.98
N PHE A 51 10.12 25.77 66.05
CA PHE A 51 8.94 25.16 65.42
C PHE A 51 8.95 25.34 63.90
N ILE A 52 9.42 26.48 63.40
CA ILE A 52 9.56 26.74 61.96
C ILE A 52 10.66 25.85 61.36
N ILE A 53 11.79 25.69 62.07
CA ILE A 53 12.87 24.79 61.64
C ILE A 53 12.39 23.34 61.66
N GLY A 54 11.70 22.91 62.73
CA GLY A 54 11.13 21.57 62.82
C GLY A 54 10.13 21.27 61.69
N PHE A 55 9.23 22.22 61.39
CA PHE A 55 8.28 22.09 60.29
C PHE A 55 9.00 22.04 58.92
N GLY A 56 10.03 22.86 58.71
CA GLY A 56 10.84 22.84 57.50
C GLY A 56 11.54 21.50 57.27
N VAL A 57 12.10 20.89 58.32
CA VAL A 57 12.75 19.57 58.25
C VAL A 57 11.74 18.47 57.94
N VAL A 58 10.56 18.50 58.56
CA VAL A 58 9.49 17.53 58.29
C VAL A 58 8.96 17.67 56.85
N LEU A 59 8.76 18.89 56.36
CA LEU A 59 8.34 19.13 54.98
C LEU A 59 9.39 18.63 53.98
N LEU A 60 10.67 18.85 54.26
CA LEU A 60 11.77 18.42 53.41
C LEU A 60 11.92 16.89 53.40
N LEU A 61 11.69 16.24 54.54
CA LEU A 61 11.62 14.77 54.63
C LEU A 61 10.42 14.20 53.87
N ILE A 62 9.24 14.82 53.96
CA ILE A 62 8.06 14.40 53.19
C ILE A 62 8.31 14.54 51.69
N LEU A 63 8.93 15.65 51.26
CA LEU A 63 9.29 15.86 49.85
C LEU A 63 10.34 14.86 49.38
N LEU A 64 11.34 14.53 50.20
CA LEU A 64 12.35 13.52 49.89
C LEU A 64 11.73 12.13 49.76
N VAL A 65 10.87 11.75 50.71
CA VAL A 65 10.14 10.48 50.71
C VAL A 65 9.21 10.40 49.50
N ALA A 66 8.46 11.47 49.20
CA ALA A 66 7.64 11.54 47.99
C ALA A 66 8.48 11.38 46.72
N LYS A 67 9.63 12.05 46.62
CA LYS A 67 10.48 11.98 45.42
C LYS A 67 11.14 10.61 45.23
N VAL A 68 11.35 9.84 46.30
CA VAL A 68 11.98 8.51 46.25
C VAL A 68 10.96 7.37 46.14
N ILE A 69 9.80 7.49 46.81
CA ILE A 69 8.78 6.44 46.88
C ILE A 69 7.75 6.57 45.75
N LEU A 70 7.32 7.79 45.40
CA LEU A 70 6.29 7.99 44.37
C LEU A 70 6.69 7.46 42.98
N PRO A 71 7.95 7.59 42.49
CA PRO A 71 8.35 6.98 41.23
C PRO A 71 8.46 5.45 41.28
N ARG A 72 8.53 4.82 42.47
CA ARG A 72 8.50 3.35 42.62
C ARG A 72 7.10 2.75 42.52
N PHE A 73 6.06 3.58 42.66
CA PHE A 73 4.66 3.19 42.49
C PHE A 73 4.02 3.70 41.19
N GLN A 74 4.75 4.49 40.39
CA GLN A 74 4.35 4.80 39.02
C GLN A 74 4.55 3.54 38.16
N LYS A 75 3.45 2.89 37.79
CA LYS A 75 3.48 1.86 36.74
C LYS A 75 4.20 2.46 35.51
N PRO A 76 5.15 1.75 34.89
CA PRO A 76 5.72 2.22 33.63
C PRO A 76 4.56 2.51 32.68
N LYS A 77 4.57 3.69 32.04
CA LYS A 77 3.65 3.98 30.93
C LYS A 77 3.89 2.88 29.90
N THR A 78 2.96 1.93 29.78
CA THR A 78 2.93 1.02 28.65
C THR A 78 2.92 1.91 27.41
N PRO A 79 3.83 1.74 26.45
CA PRO A 79 3.75 2.47 25.19
C PRO A 79 2.34 2.30 24.61
N ASP A 80 1.75 3.36 24.09
CA ASP A 80 0.49 3.26 23.37
C ASP A 80 0.71 2.33 22.18
N VAL A 81 0.12 1.13 22.22
CA VAL A 81 0.31 0.12 21.17
C VAL A 81 -0.38 0.62 19.92
N ILE A 82 0.40 0.87 18.86
CA ILE A 82 -0.10 1.23 17.55
C ILE A 82 -0.58 -0.05 16.87
N SER A 83 -1.85 -0.11 16.50
CA SER A 83 -2.44 -1.24 15.77
C SER A 83 -2.68 -0.86 14.32
N LEU A 84 -2.07 -1.59 13.39
CA LEU A 84 -2.21 -1.41 11.94
C LEU A 84 -2.95 -2.59 11.33
N THR A 85 -3.85 -2.33 10.39
CA THR A 85 -4.56 -3.34 9.61
C THR A 85 -3.89 -3.55 8.27
N TYR A 86 -3.53 -4.79 7.94
CA TYR A 86 -2.91 -5.17 6.68
C TYR A 86 -3.81 -6.10 5.85
N TRP A 87 -4.27 -5.64 4.68
CA TRP A 87 -4.97 -6.48 3.71
C TRP A 87 -4.02 -7.14 2.70
N GLY A 88 -3.90 -8.47 2.77
CA GLY A 88 -3.20 -9.28 1.76
C GLY A 88 -4.14 -10.12 0.90
N LEU A 89 -3.58 -10.91 -0.02
CA LEU A 89 -4.37 -11.67 -1.02
C LEU A 89 -4.00 -13.15 -1.09
N TRP A 90 -2.71 -13.45 -1.24
CA TRP A 90 -2.26 -14.78 -1.69
C TRP A 90 -1.67 -15.61 -0.57
N GLU A 91 -0.98 -14.97 0.35
CA GLU A 91 -0.18 -15.63 1.37
C GLU A 91 -1.06 -16.24 2.45
N PRO A 92 -0.70 -17.43 2.93
CA PRO A 92 -1.39 -18.01 4.06
C PRO A 92 -1.05 -17.21 5.33
N GLU A 93 -2.04 -17.09 6.21
CA GLU A 93 -1.94 -16.27 7.42
C GLU A 93 -0.73 -16.65 8.28
N ASN A 94 -0.46 -17.95 8.46
CA ASN A 94 0.66 -18.43 9.26
C ASN A 94 2.04 -17.96 8.74
N LEU A 95 2.20 -17.78 7.42
CA LEU A 95 3.45 -17.24 6.85
C LEU A 95 3.60 -15.75 7.21
N ILE A 96 2.52 -14.98 7.05
CA ILE A 96 2.55 -13.54 7.35
C ILE A 96 2.66 -13.29 8.86
N THR A 97 2.02 -14.10 9.70
CA THR A 97 2.12 -14.01 11.16
C THR A 97 3.58 -14.16 11.62
N GLN A 98 4.36 -15.07 11.03
CA GLN A 98 5.78 -15.20 11.37
C GLN A 98 6.57 -13.93 11.07
N ILE A 99 6.32 -13.32 9.91
CA ILE A 99 6.97 -12.05 9.52
C ILE A 99 6.57 -10.91 10.48
N ILE A 100 5.28 -10.83 10.83
CA ILE A 100 4.75 -9.84 11.78
C ILE A 100 5.37 -10.05 13.18
N ASP A 101 5.52 -11.30 13.62
CA ASP A 101 6.12 -11.63 14.91
C ASP A 101 7.59 -11.22 14.96
N ASP A 102 8.35 -11.45 13.88
CA ASP A 102 9.74 -11.00 13.77
C ASP A 102 9.85 -9.48 13.77
N TYR A 103 8.95 -8.77 13.08
CA TYR A 103 8.87 -7.31 13.12
C TYR A 103 8.55 -6.80 14.54
N ARG A 104 7.60 -7.43 15.23
CA ARG A 104 7.20 -7.05 16.60
C ARG A 104 8.30 -7.26 17.63
N LYS A 105 9.23 -8.21 17.43
CA LYS A 105 10.38 -8.39 18.34
C LYS A 105 11.28 -7.15 18.41
N VAL A 106 11.36 -6.39 17.32
CA VAL A 106 12.15 -5.14 17.23
C VAL A 106 11.29 -3.88 17.38
N HIS A 107 9.97 -3.98 17.15
CA HIS A 107 8.98 -2.91 17.34
C HIS A 107 7.84 -3.36 18.28
N PRO A 108 8.10 -3.50 19.59
CA PRO A 108 7.13 -4.06 20.55
C PRO A 108 5.89 -3.18 20.77
N ASP A 109 5.95 -1.92 20.37
CA ASP A 109 4.88 -0.93 20.38
C ASP A 109 3.98 -1.00 19.14
N ILE A 110 4.31 -1.82 18.14
CA ILE A 110 3.52 -1.97 16.91
C ILE A 110 2.91 -3.37 16.85
N THR A 111 1.60 -3.42 16.55
CA THR A 111 0.86 -4.64 16.24
C THR A 111 0.28 -4.54 14.84
N ILE A 112 0.40 -5.60 14.05
CA ILE A 112 -0.17 -5.67 12.69
C ILE A 112 -1.22 -6.77 12.66
N GLN A 113 -2.46 -6.42 12.32
CA GLN A 113 -3.55 -7.36 12.07
C GLN A 113 -3.60 -7.68 10.57
N TYR A 114 -3.19 -8.90 10.22
CA TYR A 114 -3.32 -9.38 8.84
C TYR A 114 -4.75 -9.85 8.57
N VAL A 115 -5.32 -9.41 7.45
CA VAL A 115 -6.61 -9.87 6.95
C VAL A 115 -6.44 -10.32 5.50
N ARG A 116 -6.47 -11.63 5.29
CA ARG A 116 -6.42 -12.20 3.93
C ARG A 116 -7.74 -11.94 3.21
N GLN A 117 -7.70 -11.10 2.19
CA GLN A 117 -8.84 -10.77 1.35
C GLN A 117 -8.97 -11.79 0.21
N SER A 118 -10.21 -12.12 -0.15
CA SER A 118 -10.50 -12.79 -1.42
C SER A 118 -10.05 -11.89 -2.58
N PRO A 119 -9.30 -12.41 -3.58
CA PRO A 119 -8.94 -11.66 -4.79
C PRO A 119 -10.14 -11.30 -5.67
N LYS A 120 -11.21 -12.10 -5.60
CA LYS A 120 -12.45 -11.85 -6.32
C LYS A 120 -13.08 -10.53 -5.83
N ASP A 121 -13.38 -9.63 -6.76
CA ASP A 121 -13.97 -8.31 -6.50
C ASP A 121 -13.16 -7.46 -5.49
N TYR A 122 -11.85 -7.73 -5.38
CA TYR A 122 -10.98 -7.08 -4.40
C TYR A 122 -10.83 -5.59 -4.66
N ARG A 123 -10.66 -5.19 -5.92
CA ARG A 123 -10.52 -3.78 -6.30
C ARG A 123 -11.72 -2.97 -5.85
N GLU A 124 -12.92 -3.44 -6.19
CA GLU A 124 -14.19 -2.76 -5.90
C GLU A 124 -14.40 -2.64 -4.39
N ARG A 125 -14.08 -3.70 -3.63
CA ARG A 125 -14.14 -3.70 -2.17
C ARG A 125 -13.14 -2.73 -1.54
N LEU A 126 -11.90 -2.74 -2.01
CA LEU A 126 -10.86 -1.82 -1.54
C LEU A 126 -11.27 -0.37 -1.78
N GLN A 127 -11.67 -0.03 -3.01
CA GLN A 127 -12.15 1.32 -3.33
C GLN A 127 -13.34 1.74 -2.47
N SER A 128 -14.30 0.84 -2.25
CA SER A 128 -15.45 1.14 -1.39
C SER A 128 -15.04 1.41 0.06
N SER A 129 -14.07 0.65 0.60
CA SER A 129 -13.55 0.84 1.96
C SER A 129 -12.82 2.17 2.09
N LEU A 130 -11.93 2.48 1.15
CA LEU A 130 -11.17 3.74 1.12
C LEU A 130 -12.11 4.95 1.03
N ALA A 131 -13.09 4.91 0.14
CA ALA A 131 -14.07 6.00 -0.03
C ALA A 131 -14.94 6.26 1.22
N LYS A 132 -15.11 5.26 2.10
CA LYS A 132 -15.82 5.39 3.38
C LYS A 132 -14.93 5.84 4.54
N GLY A 133 -13.62 5.91 4.34
CA GLY A 133 -12.66 6.11 5.43
C GLY A 133 -12.49 4.87 6.32
N GLU A 134 -12.89 3.69 5.83
CA GLU A 134 -12.80 2.39 6.53
C GLU A 134 -11.75 1.49 5.85
N GLY A 135 -10.80 2.08 5.12
CA GLY A 135 -9.72 1.35 4.45
C GLY A 135 -8.70 0.78 5.44
N PRO A 136 -7.94 -0.25 5.03
CA PRO A 136 -6.80 -0.74 5.79
C PRO A 136 -5.63 0.28 5.77
N ASP A 137 -4.74 0.18 6.75
CA ASP A 137 -3.52 1.00 6.82
C ASP A 137 -2.47 0.55 5.80
N ILE A 138 -2.37 -0.77 5.59
CA ILE A 138 -1.45 -1.41 4.64
C ILE A 138 -2.28 -2.31 3.74
N PHE A 139 -2.05 -2.26 2.44
CA PHE A 139 -2.77 -3.13 1.51
C PHE A 139 -2.02 -3.36 0.23
N ARG A 140 -2.34 -4.49 -0.41
CA ARG A 140 -1.86 -4.80 -1.76
C ARG A 140 -2.77 -4.16 -2.80
N TRP A 141 -2.22 -3.84 -3.96
CA TRP A 141 -2.98 -3.53 -5.16
C TRP A 141 -2.29 -4.07 -6.40
N HIS A 142 -3.06 -4.19 -7.47
CA HIS A 142 -2.47 -4.42 -8.79
C HIS A 142 -1.80 -3.14 -9.29
N ASN A 143 -0.62 -3.25 -9.89
CA ASN A 143 0.21 -2.11 -10.35
C ASN A 143 -0.54 -1.17 -11.31
N THR A 144 -1.49 -1.68 -12.10
CA THR A 144 -2.34 -0.88 -13.01
C THR A 144 -3.36 0.03 -12.30
N TRP A 145 -3.50 -0.04 -10.97
CA TRP A 145 -4.51 0.72 -10.22
C TRP A 145 -3.99 2.05 -9.66
N LEU A 146 -2.70 2.37 -9.82
CA LEU A 146 -2.11 3.60 -9.24
C LEU A 146 -2.91 4.86 -9.58
N SER A 147 -3.22 5.09 -10.86
CA SER A 147 -3.94 6.30 -11.30
C SER A 147 -5.32 6.44 -10.65
N MET A 148 -5.96 5.33 -10.33
CA MET A 148 -7.28 5.26 -9.69
C MET A 148 -7.18 5.47 -8.19
N LEU A 149 -6.14 4.94 -7.54
CA LEU A 149 -5.96 4.98 -6.10
C LEU A 149 -5.18 6.20 -5.61
N LYS A 150 -4.48 6.94 -6.47
CA LYS A 150 -3.51 7.99 -6.07
C LYS A 150 -3.98 9.00 -5.01
N ASN A 151 -5.28 9.27 -4.92
CA ASN A 151 -5.83 10.22 -3.95
C ASN A 151 -6.06 9.58 -2.55
N ASP A 152 -6.06 8.26 -2.48
CA ASP A 152 -6.25 7.45 -1.29
C ASP A 152 -4.91 6.93 -0.73
N LEU A 153 -3.78 7.26 -1.38
CA LEU A 153 -2.46 6.74 -1.07
C LEU A 153 -1.57 7.81 -0.45
N ALA A 154 -0.86 7.44 0.63
CA ALA A 154 0.24 8.24 1.12
C ALA A 154 1.48 8.03 0.22
N PRO A 155 2.27 9.08 -0.05
CA PRO A 155 3.57 8.88 -0.69
C PRO A 155 4.47 8.05 0.22
N VAL A 156 5.30 7.20 -0.39
CA VAL A 156 6.33 6.44 0.33
C VAL A 156 7.32 7.43 0.93
N PRO A 157 7.50 7.45 2.26
CA PRO A 157 8.43 8.36 2.90
C PRO A 157 9.87 7.97 2.54
N ASN A 158 10.73 8.97 2.33
CA ASN A 158 12.14 8.75 1.97
C ASN A 158 12.89 7.97 3.06
N GLU A 159 12.45 8.06 4.31
CA GLU A 159 12.99 7.33 5.45
C GLU A 159 12.67 5.83 5.41
N ALA A 160 11.56 5.45 4.76
CA ALA A 160 11.20 4.05 4.56
C ALA A 160 11.85 3.47 3.30
N TYR A 161 11.88 4.25 2.22
CA TYR A 161 12.52 3.84 0.97
C TYR A 161 12.88 5.06 0.12
N SER A 162 14.18 5.31 -0.06
CA SER A 162 14.64 6.46 -0.81
C SER A 162 14.46 6.25 -2.33
N GLY A 163 14.33 7.34 -3.08
CA GLY A 163 14.26 7.27 -4.55
C GLY A 163 15.47 6.59 -5.19
N GLY A 164 16.67 6.77 -4.62
CA GLY A 164 17.89 6.10 -5.10
C GLY A 164 17.89 4.58 -4.83
N GLU A 165 17.30 4.14 -3.73
CA GLU A 165 17.09 2.71 -3.46
C GLU A 165 16.07 2.12 -4.43
N PHE A 166 15.00 2.85 -4.75
CA PHE A 166 14.06 2.39 -5.79
C PHE A 166 14.82 2.12 -7.08
N ASP A 167 15.70 3.06 -7.47
CA ASP A 167 16.42 3.01 -8.73
C ASP A 167 17.38 1.84 -8.89
N THR A 168 17.90 1.31 -7.80
CA THR A 168 18.90 0.25 -7.77
C THR A 168 18.33 -1.13 -7.46
N VAL A 169 17.23 -1.20 -6.69
CA VAL A 169 16.64 -2.46 -6.26
C VAL A 169 15.59 -2.99 -7.23
N PHE A 170 14.81 -2.12 -7.87
CA PHE A 170 13.69 -2.54 -8.71
C PHE A 170 13.94 -2.34 -10.21
N PHE A 171 13.34 -3.23 -11.01
CA PHE A 171 13.32 -3.07 -12.46
C PHE A 171 12.70 -1.73 -12.86
N PRO A 172 13.21 -1.06 -13.92
CA PRO A 172 12.68 0.20 -14.42
C PRO A 172 11.16 0.23 -14.60
N ILE A 173 10.57 -0.87 -15.07
CA ILE A 173 9.13 -0.98 -15.28
C ILE A 173 8.35 -0.96 -13.95
N ALA A 174 8.79 -1.73 -12.95
CA ALA A 174 8.14 -1.78 -11.65
C ALA A 174 8.14 -0.41 -10.95
N LYS A 175 9.22 0.37 -11.10
CA LYS A 175 9.31 1.75 -10.60
C LYS A 175 8.27 2.65 -11.24
N LYS A 176 8.14 2.59 -12.57
CA LYS A 176 7.19 3.41 -13.31
C LYS A 176 5.75 3.15 -12.86
N ASP A 177 5.43 1.92 -12.49
CA ASP A 177 4.08 1.53 -12.10
C ASP A 177 3.66 2.04 -10.71
N VAL A 178 4.61 2.49 -9.88
CA VAL A 178 4.33 3.04 -8.54
C VAL A 178 4.69 4.53 -8.42
N TYR A 179 5.15 5.16 -9.50
CA TYR A 179 5.61 6.55 -9.51
C TYR A 179 4.66 7.46 -10.29
N ILE A 180 4.16 8.51 -9.63
CA ILE A 180 3.31 9.53 -10.25
C ILE A 180 3.57 10.91 -9.63
N SER A 181 3.55 11.96 -10.45
CA SER A 181 3.66 13.35 -10.00
C SER A 181 4.86 13.68 -9.08
N GLY A 182 6.00 13.02 -9.25
CA GLY A 182 7.20 13.31 -8.47
C GLY A 182 7.40 12.43 -7.23
N SER A 183 6.51 11.45 -6.97
CA SER A 183 6.57 10.63 -5.77
C SER A 183 6.25 9.17 -6.05
N TYR A 184 6.82 8.29 -5.23
CA TYR A 184 6.47 6.88 -5.15
C TYR A 184 5.27 6.70 -4.22
N PHE A 185 4.30 5.87 -4.58
CA PHE A 185 3.10 5.62 -3.79
C PHE A 185 2.95 4.17 -3.34
N GLY A 186 3.87 3.29 -3.72
CA GLY A 186 3.89 1.91 -3.28
C GLY A 186 5.27 1.29 -3.42
N ILE A 187 5.47 0.17 -2.76
CA ILE A 187 6.70 -0.62 -2.84
C ILE A 187 6.39 -1.88 -3.66
N PRO A 188 7.04 -2.10 -4.82
CA PRO A 188 6.88 -3.34 -5.58
C PRO A 188 7.26 -4.55 -4.72
N LEU A 189 6.35 -5.51 -4.61
CA LEU A 189 6.57 -6.70 -3.80
C LEU A 189 6.97 -7.91 -4.64
N GLU A 190 6.29 -8.09 -5.77
CA GLU A 190 6.48 -9.21 -6.67
C GLU A 190 6.41 -8.72 -8.12
N PHE A 191 7.15 -9.39 -8.99
CA PHE A 191 7.09 -9.21 -10.43
C PHE A 191 6.82 -10.57 -11.06
N ASP A 192 5.80 -10.64 -11.90
CA ASP A 192 5.57 -11.80 -12.76
C ASP A 192 5.30 -11.36 -14.19
N ALA A 193 5.67 -12.21 -15.13
CA ALA A 193 5.50 -12.01 -16.55
C ALA A 193 5.06 -13.32 -17.21
N LEU A 194 4.51 -13.21 -18.41
CA LEU A 194 4.22 -14.39 -19.23
C LEU A 194 5.51 -15.13 -19.56
N ALA A 195 5.48 -16.45 -19.37
CA ALA A 195 6.46 -17.39 -19.85
C ALA A 195 5.82 -18.35 -20.86
N LEU A 196 6.63 -18.88 -21.77
CA LEU A 196 6.26 -19.98 -22.64
C LEU A 196 6.46 -21.30 -21.90
N TYR A 197 5.38 -22.01 -21.63
CA TYR A 197 5.40 -23.35 -21.07
C TYR A 197 5.48 -24.37 -22.20
N ILE A 198 6.43 -25.29 -22.10
CA ILE A 198 6.64 -26.38 -23.05
C ILE A 198 6.51 -27.71 -22.33
N ASN A 199 5.65 -28.59 -22.85
CA ASN A 199 5.60 -29.98 -22.44
C ASN A 199 6.78 -30.75 -23.08
N GLU A 200 7.78 -31.05 -22.27
CA GLU A 200 9.05 -31.62 -22.74
C GLU A 200 8.86 -33.04 -23.29
N ASP A 201 7.92 -33.81 -22.76
CA ASP A 201 7.64 -35.17 -23.23
C ASP A 201 7.02 -35.16 -24.65
N ILE A 202 6.13 -34.19 -24.93
CA ILE A 202 5.57 -34.01 -26.28
C ILE A 202 6.68 -33.57 -27.25
N PHE A 203 7.57 -32.67 -26.83
CA PHE A 203 8.69 -32.24 -27.67
C PHE A 203 9.69 -33.37 -27.93
N ALA A 204 9.98 -34.20 -26.91
CA ALA A 204 10.88 -35.35 -27.04
C ALA A 204 10.35 -36.40 -28.04
N GLN A 205 9.03 -36.56 -28.15
CA GLN A 205 8.39 -37.43 -29.16
C GLN A 205 8.47 -36.84 -30.58
N ASN A 206 8.89 -35.57 -30.73
CA ASN A 206 8.95 -34.85 -31.99
C ASN A 206 10.32 -34.17 -32.16
N PRO A 207 11.42 -34.94 -32.28
CA PRO A 207 12.80 -34.46 -32.10
C PRO A 207 13.24 -33.36 -33.07
N ASP A 208 12.59 -33.19 -34.22
CA ASP A 208 12.87 -32.07 -35.13
C ASP A 208 12.28 -30.74 -34.64
N THR A 209 11.63 -30.74 -33.48
CA THR A 209 11.00 -29.56 -32.87
C THR A 209 11.96 -28.92 -31.89
N LYS A 210 12.25 -27.64 -32.10
CA LYS A 210 13.05 -26.82 -31.17
C LYS A 210 12.13 -25.86 -30.43
N VAL A 211 12.57 -25.38 -29.27
CA VAL A 211 11.91 -24.28 -28.56
C VAL A 211 11.79 -23.09 -29.52
N PRO A 212 10.58 -22.55 -29.75
CA PRO A 212 10.41 -21.43 -30.66
C PRO A 212 11.04 -20.17 -30.09
N THR A 213 11.72 -19.42 -30.97
CA THR A 213 12.31 -18.11 -30.67
C THR A 213 11.65 -16.96 -31.43
N THR A 214 10.63 -17.27 -32.24
CA THR A 214 9.82 -16.31 -32.99
C THR A 214 8.37 -16.77 -33.02
N TRP A 215 7.44 -15.81 -33.17
CA TRP A 215 6.01 -16.11 -33.30
C TRP A 215 5.70 -17.03 -34.49
N ASP A 216 6.38 -16.85 -35.62
CA ASP A 216 6.22 -17.71 -36.80
C ASP A 216 6.64 -19.16 -36.51
N ASN A 217 7.79 -19.35 -35.86
CA ASN A 217 8.22 -20.69 -35.44
C ASN A 217 7.24 -21.29 -34.45
N PHE A 218 6.77 -20.51 -33.48
CA PHE A 218 5.78 -20.93 -32.49
C PHE A 218 4.48 -21.41 -33.17
N ARG A 219 3.97 -20.68 -34.16
CA ARG A 219 2.78 -21.07 -34.94
C ARG A 219 3.01 -22.35 -35.74
N GLN A 220 4.15 -22.47 -36.43
CA GLN A 220 4.48 -23.68 -37.20
C GLN A 220 4.58 -24.91 -36.30
N ILE A 221 5.21 -24.78 -35.13
CA ILE A 221 5.33 -25.84 -34.15
C ILE A 221 3.96 -26.21 -33.56
N ALA A 222 3.13 -25.21 -33.23
CA ALA A 222 1.77 -25.45 -32.77
C ALA A 222 0.96 -26.23 -33.81
N PHE A 223 1.07 -25.89 -35.09
CA PHE A 223 0.41 -26.65 -36.15
C PHE A 223 0.93 -28.10 -36.20
N LYS A 224 2.25 -28.30 -36.18
CA LYS A 224 2.89 -29.63 -36.22
C LYS A 224 2.51 -30.53 -35.04
N LEU A 225 2.45 -29.98 -33.83
CA LEU A 225 2.22 -30.76 -32.60
C LEU A 225 0.74 -31.02 -32.29
N THR A 226 -0.17 -30.43 -33.07
CA THR A 226 -1.61 -30.64 -32.92
C THR A 226 -1.98 -32.07 -33.31
N GLN A 227 -2.74 -32.76 -32.45
CA GLN A 227 -3.32 -34.07 -32.76
C GLN A 227 -4.83 -33.98 -32.95
N ARG A 228 -5.31 -34.81 -33.88
CA ARG A 228 -6.73 -34.93 -34.22
C ARG A 228 -7.17 -36.38 -34.20
N ASP A 229 -8.43 -36.61 -33.92
CA ASP A 229 -9.07 -37.91 -34.12
C ASP A 229 -9.46 -38.14 -35.59
N ASN A 230 -10.02 -39.32 -35.86
CA ASN A 230 -10.48 -39.70 -37.21
C ASN A 230 -11.64 -38.84 -37.74
N ARG A 231 -12.27 -38.02 -36.90
CA ARG A 231 -13.33 -37.07 -37.27
C ARG A 231 -12.77 -35.65 -37.47
N GLY A 232 -11.45 -35.47 -37.35
CA GLY A 232 -10.77 -34.18 -37.46
C GLY A 232 -10.88 -33.30 -36.21
N GLN A 233 -11.44 -33.81 -35.11
CA GLN A 233 -11.57 -33.08 -33.86
C GLN A 233 -10.23 -33.06 -33.13
N ILE A 234 -9.87 -31.90 -32.58
CA ILE A 234 -8.62 -31.74 -31.85
C ILE A 234 -8.70 -32.53 -30.55
N THR A 235 -7.78 -33.48 -30.37
CA THR A 235 -7.62 -34.24 -29.12
C THR A 235 -6.51 -33.67 -28.23
N ARG A 236 -5.53 -33.01 -28.86
CA ARG A 236 -4.49 -32.22 -28.20
C ARG A 236 -4.12 -31.02 -29.07
N GLY A 237 -4.19 -29.82 -28.50
CA GLY A 237 -3.74 -28.60 -29.17
C GLY A 237 -2.22 -28.45 -29.16
N GLY A 238 -1.65 -27.92 -30.23
CA GLY A 238 -0.21 -27.63 -30.25
C GLY A 238 0.16 -26.37 -29.46
N ALA A 239 -0.74 -25.39 -29.39
CA ALA A 239 -0.61 -24.23 -28.50
C ALA A 239 -1.99 -23.76 -28.03
N ALA A 240 -2.10 -23.39 -26.76
CA ALA A 240 -3.32 -22.78 -26.23
C ALA A 240 -3.45 -21.31 -26.64
N MET A 241 -3.94 -21.06 -27.86
CA MET A 241 -3.97 -19.74 -28.50
C MET A 241 -5.21 -19.53 -29.38
N GLY A 242 -5.60 -18.26 -29.57
CA GLY A 242 -6.55 -17.85 -30.61
C GLY A 242 -8.02 -17.87 -30.23
N THR A 243 -8.35 -18.03 -28.96
CA THR A 243 -9.73 -17.91 -28.43
C THR A 243 -9.72 -17.14 -27.11
N THR A 244 -10.87 -16.66 -26.65
CA THR A 244 -10.97 -15.89 -25.39
C THR A 244 -11.63 -16.69 -24.27
N ASN A 245 -12.38 -17.74 -24.61
CA ASN A 245 -13.21 -18.47 -23.66
C ASN A 245 -12.47 -19.54 -22.86
N ASN A 246 -11.42 -20.13 -23.45
CA ASN A 246 -10.66 -21.21 -22.80
C ASN A 246 -9.13 -21.02 -22.91
N VAL A 247 -8.66 -19.84 -23.29
CA VAL A 247 -7.25 -19.44 -23.14
C VAL A 247 -7.18 -18.52 -21.93
N ASP A 248 -6.69 -19.05 -20.82
CA ASP A 248 -6.41 -18.25 -19.64
C ASP A 248 -5.42 -17.14 -20.00
N HIS A 249 -5.63 -15.94 -19.46
CA HIS A 249 -4.77 -14.77 -19.68
C HIS A 249 -4.67 -14.33 -21.16
N PHE A 250 -5.69 -14.61 -21.98
CA PHE A 250 -5.70 -14.21 -23.41
C PHE A 250 -5.43 -12.72 -23.62
N SER A 251 -5.91 -11.86 -22.71
CA SER A 251 -5.72 -10.40 -22.78
C SER A 251 -4.24 -10.03 -22.62
N ASP A 252 -3.54 -10.70 -21.72
CA ASP A 252 -2.14 -10.44 -21.41
C ASP A 252 -1.26 -10.94 -22.56
N ILE A 253 -1.61 -12.11 -23.11
CA ILE A 253 -0.93 -12.67 -24.29
C ILE A 253 -1.08 -11.74 -25.49
N LEU A 254 -2.30 -11.25 -25.74
CA LEU A 254 -2.55 -10.30 -26.82
C LEU A 254 -1.84 -8.97 -26.57
N GLY A 255 -1.85 -8.47 -25.34
CA GLY A 255 -1.11 -7.26 -24.93
C GLY A 255 0.39 -7.40 -25.19
N LEU A 256 0.98 -8.53 -24.81
CA LEU A 256 2.38 -8.84 -25.09
C LEU A 256 2.69 -8.80 -26.59
N MET A 257 1.86 -9.47 -27.40
CA MET A 257 2.04 -9.48 -28.86
C MET A 257 1.93 -8.07 -29.47
N ILE A 258 0.96 -7.27 -29.01
CA ILE A 258 0.80 -5.88 -29.46
C ILE A 258 2.07 -5.08 -29.14
N LEU A 259 2.58 -5.17 -27.91
CA LEU A 259 3.77 -4.44 -27.47
C LEU A 259 5.02 -4.88 -28.23
N GLN A 260 5.22 -6.19 -28.44
CA GLN A 260 6.33 -6.71 -29.24
C GLN A 260 6.22 -6.30 -30.72
N ASN A 261 5.00 -6.08 -31.22
CA ASN A 261 4.76 -5.55 -32.56
C ASN A 261 4.82 -4.01 -32.63
N GLY A 262 5.22 -3.33 -31.55
CA GLY A 262 5.35 -1.88 -31.48
C GLY A 262 4.01 -1.12 -31.47
N GLY A 263 2.90 -1.80 -31.18
CA GLY A 263 1.58 -1.19 -31.09
C GLY A 263 1.23 -0.68 -29.69
N ASP A 264 0.26 0.22 -29.63
CA ASP A 264 -0.33 0.73 -28.39
C ASP A 264 -1.68 0.03 -28.14
N PRO A 265 -1.82 -0.78 -27.06
CA PRO A 265 -3.10 -1.41 -26.72
C PRO A 265 -4.27 -0.43 -26.54
N GLY A 266 -3.99 0.84 -26.24
CA GLY A 266 -4.99 1.91 -26.16
C GLY A 266 -5.51 2.40 -27.52
N LYS A 267 -4.92 1.94 -28.64
CA LYS A 267 -5.25 2.36 -30.01
C LYS A 267 -5.61 1.17 -30.90
N PRO A 268 -6.76 0.54 -30.68
CA PRO A 268 -7.12 -0.74 -31.32
C PRO A 268 -7.22 -0.71 -32.85
N GLY A 269 -7.33 0.49 -33.45
CA GLY A 269 -7.38 0.67 -34.91
C GLY A 269 -6.03 0.69 -35.62
N GLU A 270 -4.91 0.77 -34.89
CA GLU A 270 -3.58 0.79 -35.51
C GLU A 270 -3.25 -0.54 -36.20
N GLU A 271 -2.51 -0.47 -37.31
CA GLU A 271 -2.14 -1.65 -38.09
C GLU A 271 -1.37 -2.67 -37.25
N THR A 272 -0.44 -2.20 -36.41
CA THR A 272 0.33 -3.04 -35.49
C THR A 272 -0.55 -3.80 -34.50
N VAL A 273 -1.60 -3.15 -33.98
CA VAL A 273 -2.56 -3.77 -33.05
C VAL A 273 -3.46 -4.78 -33.77
N THR A 274 -4.02 -4.38 -34.91
CA THR A 274 -4.90 -5.27 -35.68
C THR A 274 -4.15 -6.48 -36.25
N ALA A 275 -2.87 -6.33 -36.60
CA ALA A 275 -2.01 -7.43 -37.04
C ALA A 275 -1.76 -8.46 -35.93
N ALA A 276 -1.48 -8.00 -34.70
CA ALA A 276 -1.33 -8.89 -33.54
C ALA A 276 -2.63 -9.66 -33.24
N LEU A 277 -3.78 -8.99 -33.29
CA LEU A 277 -5.09 -9.64 -33.12
C LEU A 277 -5.36 -10.68 -34.21
N LYS A 278 -5.10 -10.33 -35.49
CA LYS A 278 -5.24 -11.28 -36.60
C LYS A 278 -4.36 -12.50 -36.38
N PHE A 279 -3.08 -12.30 -36.05
CA PHE A 279 -2.15 -13.38 -35.77
C PHE A 279 -2.64 -14.28 -34.64
N TYR A 280 -3.10 -13.70 -33.52
CA TYR A 280 -3.64 -14.46 -32.39
C TYR A 280 -4.75 -15.40 -32.84
N THR A 281 -5.70 -14.92 -33.66
CA THR A 281 -6.84 -15.73 -34.12
C THR A 281 -6.49 -16.83 -35.13
N LEU A 282 -5.31 -16.81 -35.77
CA LEU A 282 -4.93 -17.82 -36.78
C LEU A 282 -4.96 -19.25 -36.21
N PHE A 283 -4.57 -19.41 -34.94
CA PHE A 283 -4.50 -20.71 -34.26
C PHE A 283 -5.86 -21.41 -34.20
N SER A 284 -6.95 -20.68 -33.98
CA SER A 284 -8.30 -21.26 -33.93
C SER A 284 -9.02 -21.23 -35.28
N LYS A 285 -8.84 -20.15 -36.06
CA LYS A 285 -9.61 -19.89 -37.29
C LYS A 285 -9.04 -20.57 -38.53
N GLN A 286 -7.73 -20.52 -38.72
CA GLN A 286 -7.07 -20.99 -39.94
C GLN A 286 -6.37 -22.33 -39.69
N ASP A 287 -5.48 -22.37 -38.71
CA ASP A 287 -4.63 -23.53 -38.42
C ASP A 287 -5.43 -24.64 -37.73
N ARG A 288 -6.49 -24.25 -37.02
CA ARG A 288 -7.29 -25.11 -36.15
C ARG A 288 -6.38 -25.92 -35.21
N SER A 289 -5.31 -25.31 -34.69
CA SER A 289 -4.34 -25.87 -33.75
C SER A 289 -4.79 -25.74 -32.29
N TRP A 290 -5.87 -24.97 -32.06
CA TRP A 290 -6.60 -24.88 -30.80
C TRP A 290 -8.12 -24.86 -31.04
N SER A 291 -8.89 -25.27 -30.04
CA SER A 291 -10.37 -25.27 -30.08
C SER A 291 -10.95 -25.02 -28.70
N GLU A 292 -12.09 -24.30 -28.66
CA GLU A 292 -12.88 -24.10 -27.44
C GLU A 292 -13.51 -25.39 -26.90
N ALA A 293 -13.45 -26.50 -27.66
CA ALA A 293 -13.86 -27.82 -27.18
C ALA A 293 -12.84 -28.46 -26.21
N LEU A 294 -11.61 -27.94 -26.17
CA LEU A 294 -10.61 -28.34 -25.18
C LEU A 294 -10.91 -27.68 -23.82
N PRO A 295 -10.41 -28.25 -22.71
CA PRO A 295 -10.44 -27.57 -21.41
C PRO A 295 -9.74 -26.20 -21.47
N ASN A 296 -9.86 -25.38 -20.41
CA ASN A 296 -9.06 -24.17 -20.29
C ASN A 296 -7.56 -24.46 -20.43
N SER A 297 -6.78 -23.48 -20.88
CA SER A 297 -5.37 -23.65 -21.24
C SER A 297 -4.54 -24.25 -20.11
N THR A 298 -4.75 -23.82 -18.86
CA THR A 298 -4.03 -24.35 -17.70
C THR A 298 -4.31 -25.84 -17.49
N LEU A 299 -5.59 -26.24 -17.45
CA LEU A 299 -5.98 -27.64 -17.27
C LEU A 299 -5.60 -28.50 -18.47
N ALA A 300 -5.73 -27.97 -19.69
CA ALA A 300 -5.34 -28.64 -20.90
C ALA A 300 -3.83 -28.93 -20.90
N PHE A 301 -3.00 -27.97 -20.51
CA PHE A 301 -1.56 -28.18 -20.38
C PHE A 301 -1.22 -29.18 -19.27
N ALA A 302 -1.81 -29.02 -18.08
CA ALA A 302 -1.61 -29.91 -16.94
C ALA A 302 -1.94 -31.38 -17.26
N THR A 303 -2.93 -31.61 -18.13
CA THR A 303 -3.40 -32.95 -18.55
C THR A 303 -2.79 -33.44 -19.87
N GLY A 304 -1.80 -32.73 -20.43
CA GLY A 304 -1.13 -33.12 -21.69
C GLY A 304 -1.97 -32.92 -22.95
N LYS A 305 -3.09 -32.19 -22.85
CA LYS A 305 -3.96 -31.78 -23.96
C LYS A 305 -3.54 -30.46 -24.64
N ALA A 306 -2.46 -29.83 -24.17
CA ALA A 306 -1.78 -28.74 -24.86
C ALA A 306 -0.26 -29.00 -24.86
N ALA A 307 0.40 -28.82 -26.00
CA ALA A 307 1.87 -28.96 -26.08
C ALA A 307 2.60 -27.70 -25.60
N MET A 308 2.01 -26.53 -25.86
CA MET A 308 2.52 -25.23 -25.42
C MET A 308 1.39 -24.38 -24.84
N MET A 309 1.71 -23.54 -23.87
CA MET A 309 0.83 -22.45 -23.44
C MET A 309 1.67 -21.24 -23.02
N LEU A 310 1.07 -20.05 -23.03
CA LEU A 310 1.64 -18.89 -22.39
C LEU A 310 0.88 -18.61 -21.10
N ALA A 311 1.60 -18.42 -20.00
CA ALA A 311 0.98 -18.07 -18.73
C ALA A 311 2.00 -17.37 -17.81
N PRO A 312 1.54 -16.69 -16.76
CA PRO A 312 2.40 -16.19 -15.69
C PRO A 312 3.13 -17.34 -14.98
N SER A 313 4.31 -17.08 -14.41
CA SER A 313 5.15 -18.12 -13.80
C SER A 313 4.47 -18.82 -12.61
N TRP A 314 3.57 -18.14 -11.89
CA TRP A 314 2.84 -18.76 -10.77
C TRP A 314 1.94 -19.94 -11.18
N ARG A 315 1.53 -20.05 -12.46
CA ARG A 315 0.75 -21.20 -12.94
C ARG A 315 1.51 -22.52 -12.85
N ALA A 316 2.85 -22.49 -12.83
CA ALA A 316 3.66 -23.67 -12.61
C ALA A 316 3.33 -24.37 -11.27
N ILE A 317 2.98 -23.60 -10.23
CA ILE A 317 2.59 -24.15 -8.92
C ILE A 317 1.29 -24.94 -9.03
N GLU A 318 0.28 -24.36 -9.68
CA GLU A 318 -1.02 -25.01 -9.90
C GLU A 318 -0.88 -26.26 -10.76
N ILE A 319 -0.11 -26.19 -11.85
CA ILE A 319 0.15 -27.33 -12.74
C ILE A 319 0.84 -28.46 -11.99
N ASN A 320 1.86 -28.15 -11.19
CA ASN A 320 2.55 -29.16 -10.37
C ASN A 320 1.63 -29.79 -9.32
N GLN A 321 0.68 -29.05 -8.76
CA GLN A 321 -0.32 -29.61 -7.84
C GLN A 321 -1.31 -30.55 -8.56
N GLN A 322 -1.74 -30.18 -9.77
CA GLN A 322 -2.67 -30.98 -10.57
C GLN A 322 -2.01 -32.24 -11.17
N ASN A 323 -0.78 -32.11 -11.66
CA ASN A 323 -0.03 -33.21 -12.26
C ASN A 323 1.48 -33.12 -11.91
N PRO A 324 1.88 -33.66 -10.74
CA PRO A 324 3.28 -33.64 -10.28
C PRO A 324 4.26 -34.40 -11.17
N LYS A 325 3.76 -35.21 -12.12
CA LYS A 325 4.57 -36.02 -13.04
C LYS A 325 4.76 -35.35 -14.40
N LEU A 326 4.06 -34.24 -14.67
CA LEU A 326 4.19 -33.53 -15.92
C LEU A 326 5.61 -32.97 -16.04
N ASN A 327 6.30 -33.36 -17.10
CA ASN A 327 7.62 -32.82 -17.41
C ASN A 327 7.47 -31.58 -18.29
N PHE A 328 7.65 -30.40 -17.72
CA PHE A 328 7.58 -29.14 -18.46
C PHE A 328 8.67 -28.16 -18.06
N LYS A 329 8.95 -27.21 -18.95
CA LYS A 329 9.87 -26.08 -18.70
C LYS A 329 9.24 -24.77 -19.13
N LEU A 330 9.72 -23.69 -18.50
CA LEU A 330 9.37 -22.32 -18.83
C LEU A 330 10.51 -21.69 -19.62
N TYR A 331 10.16 -20.95 -20.66
CA TYR A 331 11.08 -20.19 -21.49
C TYR A 331 10.61 -18.73 -21.57
N PRO A 332 11.54 -17.76 -21.72
CA PRO A 332 11.18 -16.38 -22.05
C PRO A 332 10.37 -16.31 -23.35
N VAL A 333 9.51 -15.30 -23.46
CA VAL A 333 8.65 -15.06 -24.64
C VAL A 333 9.21 -13.97 -25.53
#